data_AF-A0A5E9ALC2-F1
#
_entry.id   AF-A0A5E9ALC2-F1
#
_cell.length_a   1.000
_cell.length_b   1.000
_cell.length_c   1.000
_cell.angle_alpha   90.00
_cell.angle_beta   90.00
_cell.angle_gamma   90.00
#
_symmetry.space_group_name_H-M   'P 1'
#
loop_
_entity.id
_entity.type
_entity.pdbx_description
1 polymer ?
#
loop_
_entity_poly.entity_id
_entity_poly.type
_entity_poly.pdbx_seq_one_letter_code
_entity_poly.pdbx_strand_id
1 'polypeptide(L)'
;MTDNIAPSAFQGSNLIMANDGSPLLPGTPAEARARLAALNADPAVGDVLLDPRHPQHAARVAERRGLELIASRDRGEQAARAEAERRRQNTVREEAARTDSAVAALDVFRRVAP
;
A
#
# COMPACT_ATOMS: atom_id res chain seq x y z
N MET A 1 46.35 3.75 25.03
CA MET A 1 44.92 4.03 25.26
C MET A 1 44.19 3.68 23.98
N THR A 2 43.59 2.49 23.92
CA THR A 2 42.77 2.06 22.80
C THR A 2 41.34 2.45 23.13
N ASP A 3 40.80 3.42 22.38
CA ASP A 3 39.39 3.78 22.45
C ASP A 3 38.57 2.56 22.00
N ASN A 4 38.12 1.79 22.98
CA ASN A 4 37.06 0.79 22.81
C ASN A 4 35.77 1.55 22.54
N ILE A 5 35.60 2.02 21.30
CA ILE A 5 34.30 2.46 20.79
C ILE A 5 33.46 1.19 20.73
N ALA A 6 32.67 0.94 21.79
CA ALA A 6 31.64 -0.07 21.76
C ALA A 6 30.81 0.18 20.49
N PRO A 7 30.67 -0.78 19.57
CA PRO A 7 29.73 -0.61 18.47
C PRO A 7 28.37 -0.44 19.12
N SER A 8 27.74 0.73 18.92
CA SER A 8 26.37 0.97 19.33
C SER A 8 25.51 -0.10 18.67
N ALA A 9 25.22 -1.15 19.41
CA ALA A 9 24.36 -2.25 19.01
C ALA A 9 22.92 -1.77 19.13
N PHE A 10 22.58 -0.78 18.32
CA PHE A 10 21.20 -0.54 17.96
C PHE A 10 20.71 -1.78 17.19
N GLN A 11 20.11 -2.73 17.91
CA GLN A 11 19.46 -3.92 17.35
C GLN A 11 18.01 -3.65 16.89
N GLY A 12 17.56 -2.40 16.97
CA GLY A 12 16.14 -2.03 16.86
C GLY A 12 15.52 -2.20 15.47
N SER A 13 16.30 -2.33 14.40
CA SER A 13 15.67 -2.53 13.10
C SER A 13 16.59 -3.21 12.10
N ASN A 14 16.08 -4.34 11.58
CA ASN A 14 16.52 -5.17 10.45
C ASN A 14 16.76 -4.36 9.15
N LEU A 15 17.49 -3.25 9.20
CA LEU A 15 17.93 -2.49 8.06
C LEU A 15 18.95 -3.33 7.31
N ILE A 16 18.48 -3.96 6.25
CA ILE A 16 19.32 -4.73 5.36
C ILE A 16 19.82 -3.75 4.32
N MET A 17 21.14 -3.63 4.18
CA MET A 17 21.76 -2.79 3.16
C MET A 17 22.09 -3.66 1.95
N ALA A 18 21.82 -3.16 0.76
CA ALA A 18 22.32 -3.74 -0.48
C ALA A 18 23.80 -3.38 -0.69
N ASN A 19 24.44 -4.05 -1.65
CA ASN A 19 25.87 -3.88 -1.95
C ASN A 19 26.23 -2.46 -2.43
N ASP A 20 25.24 -1.68 -2.87
CA ASP A 20 25.37 -0.28 -3.29
C ASP A 20 25.20 0.71 -2.13
N GLY A 21 24.97 0.22 -0.90
CA GLY A 21 24.74 1.04 0.28
C GLY A 21 23.30 1.59 0.39
N SER A 22 22.38 1.15 -0.46
CA SER A 22 20.96 1.47 -0.34
C SER A 22 20.23 0.52 0.61
N PRO A 23 19.14 0.94 1.27
CA PRO A 23 18.33 0.04 2.06
C PRO A 23 17.54 -0.91 1.16
N LEU A 24 17.57 -2.20 1.50
CA LEU A 24 16.79 -3.23 0.81
C LEU A 24 15.32 -3.10 1.22
N LEU A 25 14.48 -2.83 0.23
CA LEU A 25 13.05 -2.60 0.41
C LEU A 25 12.24 -3.86 0.10
N PRO A 26 11.11 -4.08 0.79
CA PRO A 26 10.19 -5.16 0.47
C PRO A 26 9.60 -4.99 -0.94
N GLY A 27 9.36 -6.11 -1.62
CA GLY A 27 8.82 -6.10 -2.98
C GLY A 27 7.33 -5.78 -3.06
N THR A 28 6.59 -5.98 -1.97
CA THR A 28 5.13 -5.79 -1.96
C THR A 28 4.67 -4.56 -1.17
N PRO A 29 3.54 -3.93 -1.57
CA PRO A 29 2.96 -2.80 -0.83
C PRO A 29 2.44 -3.14 0.58
N ALA A 30 1.96 -4.37 0.79
CA ALA A 30 1.47 -4.80 2.10
C ALA A 30 2.63 -4.90 3.11
N GLU A 31 3.75 -5.51 2.70
CA GLU A 31 4.97 -5.56 3.50
C GLU A 31 5.54 -4.17 3.73
N ALA A 32 5.50 -3.29 2.71
CA ALA A 32 5.98 -1.92 2.84
C ALA A 32 5.20 -1.15 3.93
N ARG A 33 3.88 -1.31 4.01
CA ARG A 33 3.04 -0.72 5.07
C ARG A 33 3.34 -1.29 6.45
N ALA A 34 3.44 -2.62 6.56
CA ALA A 34 3.76 -3.26 7.82
C ALA A 34 5.11 -2.78 8.35
N ARG A 35 6.10 -2.64 7.46
CA ARG A 35 7.43 -2.14 7.81
C ARG A 35 7.43 -0.65 8.17
N LEU A 36 6.68 0.19 7.45
CA LEU A 36 6.46 1.59 7.83
C LEU A 36 5.82 1.73 9.22
N ALA A 37 4.81 0.92 9.52
CA ALA A 37 4.16 0.91 10.82
C ALA A 37 5.14 0.50 11.93
N ALA A 38 5.98 -0.52 11.69
CA ALA A 38 7.02 -0.94 12.61
C ALA A 38 8.06 0.17 12.86
N LEU A 39 8.52 0.85 11.81
CA LEU A 39 9.47 1.98 11.94
C LEU A 39 8.88 3.15 12.73
N ASN A 40 7.59 3.45 12.55
CA ASN A 40 6.93 4.54 13.28
C ASN A 40 6.63 4.17 14.75
N ALA A 41 6.51 2.88 15.05
CA ALA A 41 6.29 2.39 16.41
C ALA A 41 7.59 2.29 17.22
N ASP A 42 8.76 2.29 16.56
CA ASP A 42 10.07 2.23 17.20
C ASP A 42 10.58 3.64 17.55
N PRO A 43 10.63 4.03 18.84
CA PRO A 43 11.12 5.35 19.25
C PRO A 43 12.57 5.60 18.84
N ALA A 44 13.35 4.52 18.80
CA ALA A 44 14.79 4.59 18.57
C ALA A 44 15.08 4.88 17.08
N VAL A 45 14.18 4.48 16.18
CA VAL A 45 14.18 4.94 14.77
C VAL A 45 13.82 6.43 14.68
N GLY A 46 12.88 6.89 15.51
CA GLY A 46 12.52 8.30 15.64
C GLY A 46 13.74 9.17 15.98
N ASP A 47 14.54 8.76 16.96
CA ASP A 47 15.75 9.46 17.37
C ASP A 47 16.78 9.56 16.21
N VAL A 48 16.99 8.46 15.47
CA VAL A 48 17.88 8.44 14.29
C VAL A 48 17.38 9.36 13.16
N LEU A 49 16.06 9.42 12.96
CA LEU A 49 15.45 10.28 11.93
C LEU A 49 15.53 11.76 12.31
N LEU A 50 15.58 12.08 13.60
CA LEU A 50 15.68 13.45 14.09
C LEU A 50 17.12 13.96 14.23
N ASP A 51 18.12 13.09 14.24
CA ASP A 51 19.54 13.45 14.29
C ASP A 51 20.24 13.26 12.92
N PRO A 52 20.50 14.35 12.16
CA PRO A 52 21.21 14.29 10.88
C PRO A 52 22.67 13.84 10.98
N ARG A 53 23.29 13.91 12.17
CA ARG A 53 24.67 13.48 12.39
C ARG A 53 24.76 11.98 12.66
N HIS A 54 23.63 11.32 12.90
CA HIS A 54 23.61 9.89 13.11
C HIS A 54 24.07 9.15 11.85
N PRO A 55 25.01 8.17 11.95
CA PRO A 55 25.58 7.50 10.78
C PRO A 55 24.54 6.77 9.91
N GLN A 56 23.43 6.35 10.51
CA GLN A 56 22.33 5.68 9.81
C GLN A 56 21.24 6.64 9.30
N HIS A 57 21.33 7.94 9.58
CA HIS A 57 20.27 8.91 9.26
C HIS A 57 19.87 8.85 7.77
N ALA A 58 20.86 8.98 6.88
CA ALA A 58 20.62 8.96 5.43
C ALA A 58 19.96 7.66 4.96
N ALA A 59 20.41 6.51 5.49
CA ALA A 59 19.85 5.20 5.15
C ALA A 59 18.40 5.06 5.66
N ARG A 60 18.09 5.58 6.85
CA ARG A 60 16.72 5.56 7.41
C ARG A 60 15.76 6.47 6.67
N VAL A 61 16.22 7.65 6.27
CA VAL A 61 15.44 8.55 5.42
C VAL A 61 15.17 7.89 4.06
N ALA A 62 16.17 7.25 3.46
CA ALA A 62 16.01 6.52 2.21
C ALA A 62 15.04 5.32 2.35
N GLU A 63 15.15 4.54 3.42
CA GLU A 63 14.28 3.39 3.69
C GLU A 63 12.82 3.85 3.80
N ARG A 64 12.57 4.86 4.63
CA ARG A 64 11.23 5.41 4.84
C ARG A 64 10.62 5.92 3.53
N ARG A 65 11.37 6.72 2.75
CA ARG A 65 10.89 7.22 1.45
C ARG A 65 10.58 6.09 0.47
N GLY A 66 11.44 5.08 0.41
CA GLY A 66 11.24 3.90 -0.42
C GLY A 66 9.97 3.13 -0.05
N LEU A 67 9.76 2.90 1.25
CA LEU A 67 8.56 2.25 1.76
C LEU A 67 7.29 3.05 1.46
N GLU A 68 7.34 4.39 1.58
CA GLU A 68 6.19 5.26 1.28
C GLU A 68 5.81 5.18 -0.21
N LEU A 69 6.80 5.16 -1.11
CA LEU A 69 6.58 4.98 -2.55
C LEU A 69 5.92 3.64 -2.85
N ILE A 70 6.45 2.54 -2.32
CA ILE A 70 5.92 1.19 -2.57
C ILE A 70 4.52 1.03 -1.96
N ALA A 71 4.30 1.51 -0.74
CA ALA A 71 3.00 1.49 -0.08
C ALA A 71 1.95 2.30 -0.84
N SER A 72 2.33 3.38 -1.52
CA SER A 72 1.42 4.21 -2.32
C SER A 72 0.95 3.54 -3.61
N ARG A 73 1.75 2.67 -4.23
CA ARG A 73 1.41 1.97 -5.49
C ARG A 73 0.12 1.15 -5.38
N ASP A 74 -0.09 0.50 -4.24
CA ASP A 74 -1.29 -0.31 -4.00
C ASP A 74 -2.57 0.51 -3.85
N ARG A 75 -2.51 1.78 -3.43
CA ARG A 75 -3.71 2.62 -3.45
C ARG A 75 -4.23 2.82 -4.88
N GLY A 76 -3.31 2.93 -5.84
CA GLY A 76 -3.66 3.00 -7.27
C GLY A 76 -4.28 1.69 -7.76
N GLU A 77 -3.67 0.55 -7.45
CA GLU A 77 -4.20 -0.76 -7.85
C GLU A 77 -5.54 -1.09 -7.22
N GLN A 78 -5.71 -0.82 -5.92
CA GLN A 78 -6.99 -1.03 -5.23
C GLN A 78 -8.08 -0.12 -5.77
N ALA A 79 -7.77 1.15 -6.05
CA ALA A 79 -8.72 2.08 -6.67
C ALA A 79 -9.16 1.59 -8.06
N ALA A 80 -8.21 1.13 -8.88
CA ALA A 80 -8.50 0.59 -10.22
C ALA A 80 -9.38 -0.68 -10.13
N ARG A 81 -9.09 -1.59 -9.19
CA ARG A 81 -9.92 -2.79 -8.95
C ARG A 81 -11.33 -2.42 -8.47
N ALA A 82 -11.45 -1.47 -7.55
CA ALA A 82 -12.74 -1.00 -7.04
C ALA A 82 -13.57 -0.29 -8.11
N GLU A 83 -12.93 0.41 -9.06
CA GLU A 83 -13.61 1.02 -10.19
C GLU A 83 -14.06 -0.03 -11.22
N ALA A 84 -13.20 -1.01 -11.54
CA ALA A 84 -13.56 -2.12 -12.42
C ALA A 84 -14.76 -2.92 -11.87
N GLU A 85 -14.79 -3.14 -10.57
CA GLU A 85 -15.89 -3.83 -9.90
C GLU A 85 -17.19 -3.00 -9.93
N ARG A 86 -17.11 -1.69 -9.66
CA ARG A 86 -18.27 -0.78 -9.81
C ARG A 86 -18.82 -0.78 -11.23
N ARG A 87 -17.95 -0.78 -12.25
CA ARG A 87 -18.37 -0.86 -13.65
C ARG A 87 -19.13 -2.16 -13.92
N ARG A 88 -18.63 -3.31 -13.45
CA ARG A 88 -19.32 -4.61 -13.59
C ARG A 88 -20.70 -4.60 -12.93
N GLN A 89 -20.80 -4.10 -11.70
CA GLN A 89 -22.07 -4.02 -10.98
C GLN A 89 -23.08 -3.11 -11.68
N ASN A 90 -22.63 -2.00 -12.26
CA ASN A 90 -23.49 -1.11 -13.04
C ASN A 90 -23.98 -1.80 -14.32
N THR A 91 -23.12 -2.53 -15.04
CA THR A 91 -23.52 -3.30 -16.22
C THR A 91 -24.59 -4.34 -15.88
N VAL A 92 -24.40 -5.11 -14.80
CA VAL A 92 -25.39 -6.11 -14.35
C VAL A 92 -26.73 -5.44 -13.99
N ARG A 93 -26.70 -4.28 -13.32
CA ARG A 93 -27.92 -3.52 -13.00
C ARG A 93 -28.63 -2.99 -14.23
N GLU A 94 -27.88 -2.49 -15.22
CA GLU A 94 -28.46 -2.02 -16.48
C GLU A 94 -29.08 -3.16 -17.29
N GLU A 95 -28.44 -4.33 -17.32
CA GLU A 95 -28.98 -5.53 -17.97
C GLU A 95 -30.24 -6.03 -17.27
N ALA A 96 -30.23 -6.08 -15.93
CA ALA A 96 -31.41 -6.42 -15.13
C ALA A 96 -32.57 -5.43 -15.36
N ALA A 97 -32.30 -4.11 -15.37
CA ALA A 97 -33.31 -3.11 -15.65
C ALA A 97 -33.91 -3.24 -17.07
N ARG A 98 -33.09 -3.59 -18.07
CA ARG A 98 -33.59 -3.87 -19.43
C ARG A 98 -34.45 -5.13 -19.50
N THR A 99 -34.07 -6.19 -18.78
CA THR A 99 -34.85 -7.43 -18.74
C THR A 99 -36.16 -7.23 -18.02
N ASP A 100 -36.17 -6.56 -16.87
CA ASP A 100 -37.39 -6.23 -16.12
C ASP A 100 -38.34 -5.36 -16.96
N SER A 101 -37.80 -4.37 -17.68
CA SER A 101 -38.60 -3.54 -18.59
C SER A 101 -39.16 -4.35 -19.77
N ALA A 102 -38.42 -5.32 -20.30
CA ALA A 102 -38.89 -6.16 -21.41
C ALA A 102 -39.99 -7.14 -20.96
N VAL A 103 -39.85 -7.73 -19.76
CA VAL A 103 -40.88 -8.59 -19.15
C VAL A 103 -42.16 -7.80 -18.88
N ALA A 104 -42.04 -6.59 -18.30
CA ALA A 104 -43.18 -5.72 -18.06
C ALA A 104 -43.92 -5.35 -19.36
N ALA A 105 -43.19 -5.05 -20.44
CA ALA A 105 -43.79 -4.73 -21.74
C ALA A 105 -44.52 -5.94 -22.36
N LEU A 106 -43.94 -7.15 -22.25
CA LEU A 106 -44.55 -8.38 -22.75
C LEU A 106 -45.83 -8.73 -21.99
N ASP A 107 -45.85 -8.55 -20.66
CA ASP A 107 -47.03 -8.80 -19.83
C ASP A 107 -48.17 -7.83 -20.15
N VAL A 108 -47.87 -6.57 -20.44
CA VAL A 108 -48.88 -5.60 -20.93
C VAL A 108 -49.43 -6.07 -22.27
N PHE A 109 -48.58 -6.45 -23.22
CA PHE A 109 -49.03 -6.91 -24.55
C PHE A 109 -49.95 -8.14 -24.45
N ARG A 110 -49.64 -9.09 -23.57
CA ARG A 110 -50.44 -10.30 -23.35
C ARG A 110 -51.81 -10.04 -22.72
N ARG A 111 -51.96 -8.97 -21.94
CA ARG A 111 -53.26 -8.56 -21.34
C ARG A 111 -54.16 -7.79 -22.30
N VAL A 112 -53.59 -7.19 -23.35
CA VAL A 112 -54.31 -6.32 -24.30
C VAL A 112 -54.59 -7.04 -25.63
N ALA A 113 -53.91 -8.15 -25.90
CA ALA A 113 -54.22 -9.00 -27.04
C ALA A 113 -55.57 -9.75 -26.83
N PRO A 114 -56.52 -9.66 -27.78
CA PRO A 114 -57.88 -10.21 -27.68
C PRO A 114 -57.95 -11.73 -27.73
#